data_AF-A0A956E091-F1
#
_entry.id   AF-A0A956E091-F1
#
_cell.length_a   1.000
_cell.length_b   1.000
_cell.length_c   1.000
_cell.angle_alpha   90.00
_cell.angle_beta   90.00
_cell.angle_gamma   90.00
#
_symmetry.space_group_name_H-M   'P 1'
#
loop_
_entity.id
_entity.type
_entity.pdbx_description
1 polymer ?
#
loop_
_entity_poly.entity_id
_entity_poly.type
_entity_poly.pdbx_seq_one_letter_code
_entity_poly.pdbx_strand_id
1 'polypeptide(L)'
;MPAVSEPPDAPPTPALLNDPELLRDLRRFIGGRVPRGEADDVLQTTLAAALESDHAPEAAEDFRRWLFGVARNKVADHFRKRGREPLLYDEPPDQAAPDSASSDARELMRWVEKELPDGDQTADTLEWMLREGAGEKLETIAKEENLPAPRVRQRVSRLRRYFRTRWAAAAAVLAVAIVIGFWLFSTPQAPPPVAITPETEPQQHPEELRKQARRACENEQWRRCLVLYDEAKALDEKGDSLPAVQADRKAAHQAIEREVPLPPPTTSKLEPTPIQDDSDSEAKADDTRPAPPTKAPPPVKPTAQPLAPRVAPTYTPPSSNKAPSKKAKAGSSFESEMQRKAK
;
A
#
# COMPACT_ATOMS: atom_id res chain seq x y z
N MET A 1 39.08 48.35 -9.43
CA MET A 1 37.76 47.76 -9.17
C MET A 1 37.99 46.38 -8.59
N PRO A 2 37.77 46.15 -7.29
CA PRO A 2 37.82 44.80 -6.77
C PRO A 2 36.52 44.08 -7.17
N ALA A 3 36.68 42.87 -7.70
CA ALA A 3 35.59 41.96 -8.01
C ALA A 3 34.84 41.63 -6.71
N VAL A 4 33.56 41.99 -6.66
CA VAL A 4 32.63 41.50 -5.65
C VAL A 4 32.42 40.02 -5.96
N SER A 5 33.07 39.16 -5.19
CA SER A 5 32.75 37.74 -5.15
C SER A 5 31.31 37.59 -4.69
N GLU A 6 30.47 37.12 -5.59
CA GLU A 6 29.10 36.66 -5.34
C GLU A 6 29.12 35.57 -4.26
N PRO A 7 28.32 35.67 -3.18
CA PRO A 7 28.27 34.64 -2.15
C PRO A 7 27.55 33.40 -2.71
N PRO A 8 27.96 32.17 -2.33
CA PRO A 8 27.32 30.95 -2.78
C PRO A 8 25.90 30.84 -2.18
N ASP A 9 24.94 30.56 -3.06
CA ASP A 9 23.54 30.18 -2.84
C ASP A 9 23.08 30.00 -1.37
N ALA A 10 22.38 31.01 -0.83
CA ALA A 10 21.48 30.77 0.28
C ALA A 10 20.21 30.10 -0.25
N PRO A 11 19.77 28.93 0.26
CA PRO A 11 18.42 28.46 -0.02
C PRO A 11 17.46 29.35 0.79
N PRO A 12 16.54 30.10 0.15
CA PRO A 12 15.64 30.94 0.89
C PRO A 12 14.54 30.01 1.42
N THR A 13 14.31 29.97 2.73
CA THR A 13 13.08 29.47 3.36
C THR A 13 11.81 29.75 2.51
N PRO A 14 11.67 30.93 1.84
CA PRO A 14 10.64 31.18 0.83
C PRO A 14 10.48 30.13 -0.30
N ALA A 15 11.56 29.61 -0.86
CA ALA A 15 11.50 28.65 -1.97
C ALA A 15 10.94 27.29 -1.53
N LEU A 16 11.30 26.82 -0.33
CA LEU A 16 10.75 25.58 0.24
C LEU A 16 9.27 25.73 0.62
N LEU A 17 8.85 26.92 1.06
CA LEU A 17 7.44 27.21 1.35
C LEU A 17 6.55 27.28 0.10
N ASN A 18 7.14 27.46 -1.09
CA ASN A 18 6.42 27.47 -2.36
C ASN A 18 6.19 26.08 -2.95
N ASP A 19 6.66 25.00 -2.30
CA ASP A 19 6.40 23.64 -2.74
C ASP A 19 4.90 23.27 -2.60
N PRO A 20 4.17 23.04 -3.70
CA PRO A 20 2.74 22.74 -3.64
C PRO A 20 2.44 21.38 -2.96
N GLU A 21 3.36 20.41 -3.03
CA GLU A 21 3.16 19.13 -2.36
C GLU A 21 3.26 19.28 -0.85
N LEU A 22 4.28 20.02 -0.37
CA LEU A 22 4.44 20.34 1.03
C LEU A 22 3.22 21.09 1.59
N LEU A 23 2.73 22.10 0.87
CA LEU A 23 1.55 22.87 1.29
C LEU A 23 0.28 22.01 1.32
N ARG A 24 0.09 21.11 0.35
CA ARG A 24 -1.04 20.17 0.33
C ARG A 24 -0.98 19.23 1.54
N ASP A 25 0.20 18.68 1.83
CA ASP A 25 0.40 17.78 2.96
C ASP A 25 0.20 18.51 4.30
N LEU A 26 0.66 19.76 4.40
CA LEU A 26 0.47 20.61 5.57
C LEU A 26 -1.01 20.95 5.78
N ARG A 27 -1.72 21.35 4.73
CA ARG A 27 -3.17 21.63 4.79
C ARG A 27 -3.96 20.39 5.19
N ARG A 28 -3.61 19.21 4.65
CA ARG A 28 -4.22 17.93 5.05
C ARG A 28 -3.93 17.59 6.52
N PHE A 29 -2.70 17.84 6.98
CA PHE A 29 -2.30 17.61 8.37
C PHE A 29 -3.08 18.50 9.34
N ILE A 30 -3.27 19.78 9.01
CA ILE A 30 -4.02 20.74 9.81
C ILE A 30 -5.51 20.43 9.75
N GLY A 31 -6.08 20.23 8.56
CA GLY A 31 -7.51 19.94 8.38
C GLY A 31 -7.98 18.62 8.99
N GLY A 32 -7.06 17.69 9.28
CA GLY A 32 -7.33 16.50 10.09
C GLY A 32 -7.36 16.74 11.60
N ARG A 33 -7.06 17.97 12.06
CA ARG A 33 -6.91 18.33 13.48
C ARG A 33 -7.76 19.52 13.92
N VAL A 34 -8.22 20.36 12.99
CA VAL A 34 -9.10 21.51 13.29
C VAL A 34 -10.35 21.49 12.41
N PRO A 35 -11.46 22.13 12.86
CA PRO A 35 -12.61 22.39 12.02
C PRO A 35 -12.23 23.04 10.69
N ARG A 36 -12.93 22.68 9.60
CA ARG A 36 -12.57 23.15 8.25
C ARG A 36 -12.61 24.67 8.05
N GLY A 37 -13.49 25.37 8.77
CA GLY A 37 -13.55 26.84 8.71
C GLY A 37 -12.31 27.51 9.31
N GLU A 38 -11.54 26.78 10.10
CA GLU A 38 -10.39 27.30 10.85
C GLU A 38 -9.05 26.72 10.32
N ALA A 39 -9.13 25.74 9.39
CA ALA A 39 -7.94 25.08 8.84
C ALA A 39 -7.07 26.03 8.03
N ASP A 40 -7.69 26.90 7.24
CA ASP A 40 -6.98 27.88 6.42
C ASP A 40 -6.35 28.98 7.29
N ASP A 41 -7.02 29.40 8.36
CA ASP A 41 -6.48 30.36 9.33
C ASP A 41 -5.25 29.80 10.07
N VAL A 42 -5.33 28.54 10.51
CA VAL A 42 -4.22 27.85 11.17
C VAL A 42 -3.08 27.61 10.18
N LEU A 43 -3.37 27.28 8.93
CA LEU A 43 -2.38 27.16 7.86
C LEU A 43 -1.68 28.51 7.63
N GLN A 44 -2.43 29.60 7.46
CA GLN A 44 -1.88 30.94 7.28
C GLN A 44 -1.01 31.34 8.47
N THR A 45 -1.47 31.12 9.70
CA THR A 45 -0.70 31.41 10.92
C THR A 45 0.58 30.57 11.00
N THR A 46 0.55 29.33 10.50
CA THR A 46 1.73 28.45 10.43
C THR A 46 2.74 28.98 9.41
N LEU A 47 2.29 29.34 8.22
CA LEU A 47 3.15 29.88 7.16
C LEU A 47 3.74 31.23 7.53
N ALA A 48 2.96 32.12 8.15
CA ALA A 48 3.44 33.39 8.68
C ALA A 48 4.54 33.18 9.72
N ALA A 49 4.31 32.29 10.70
CA ALA A 49 5.32 31.96 11.71
C ALA A 49 6.56 31.29 11.11
N ALA A 50 6.42 30.58 9.99
CA ALA A 50 7.55 29.99 9.28
C ALA A 50 8.38 31.06 8.56
N LEU A 51 7.73 32.04 7.92
CA LEU A 51 8.37 33.17 7.24
C LEU A 51 9.08 34.11 8.22
N GLU A 52 8.54 34.29 9.41
CA GLU A 52 9.11 35.15 10.46
C GLU A 52 10.25 34.48 11.26
N SER A 53 10.54 33.19 11.04
CA SER A 53 11.49 32.46 11.86
C SER A 53 12.92 32.52 11.35
N ASP A 54 13.81 33.11 12.15
CA ASP A 54 15.27 33.11 11.89
C ASP A 54 15.94 31.73 12.07
N HIS A 55 15.22 30.75 12.61
CA HIS A 55 15.78 29.43 13.00
C HIS A 55 15.27 28.28 12.12
N ALA A 56 14.66 28.61 10.97
CA ALA A 56 14.18 27.61 10.03
C ALA A 56 15.36 26.82 9.42
N PRO A 57 15.34 25.47 9.46
CA PRO A 57 16.38 24.68 8.82
C PRO A 57 16.42 24.88 7.30
N GLU A 58 17.62 24.89 6.72
CA GLU A 58 17.82 25.07 5.27
C GLU A 58 17.62 23.77 4.47
N ALA A 59 17.92 22.62 5.07
CA ALA A 59 17.76 21.32 4.43
C ALA A 59 16.27 20.94 4.31
N ALA A 60 15.83 20.55 3.11
CA ALA A 60 14.41 20.34 2.80
C ALA A 60 13.70 19.33 3.75
N GLU A 61 14.33 18.21 4.09
CA GLU A 61 13.74 17.23 5.03
C GLU A 61 13.63 17.75 6.46
N ASP A 62 14.65 18.48 6.92
CA ASP A 62 14.67 19.09 8.25
C ASP A 62 13.67 20.23 8.35
N PHE A 63 13.57 21.05 7.30
CA PHE A 63 12.57 22.10 7.16
C PHE A 63 11.16 21.52 7.22
N ARG A 64 10.87 20.47 6.46
CA ARG A 64 9.58 19.77 6.48
C ARG A 64 9.25 19.28 7.88
N ARG A 65 10.18 18.58 8.55
CA ARG A 65 9.96 18.10 9.93
C ARG A 65 9.69 19.25 10.91
N TRP A 66 10.46 20.33 10.79
CA TRP A 66 10.31 21.53 11.61
C TRP A 66 8.97 22.23 11.38
N LEU A 67 8.56 22.43 10.12
CA LEU A 67 7.30 23.08 9.74
C LEU A 67 6.08 22.32 10.29
N PHE A 68 6.09 20.99 10.24
CA PHE A 68 5.05 20.17 10.88
C PHE A 68 5.09 20.25 12.42
N GLY A 69 6.25 20.53 13.00
CA GLY A 69 6.40 20.89 14.41
C GLY A 69 5.70 22.22 14.72
N VAL A 70 5.96 23.26 13.91
CA VAL A 70 5.30 24.57 14.02
C VAL A 70 3.79 24.42 13.87
N ALA A 71 3.32 23.70 12.85
CA ALA A 71 1.89 23.48 12.61
C ALA A 71 1.21 22.79 13.81
N ARG A 72 1.85 21.77 14.39
CA ARG A 72 1.35 21.11 15.61
C ARG A 72 1.20 22.10 16.77
N ASN A 73 2.16 22.99 16.95
CA ASN A 73 2.07 24.03 17.97
C ASN A 73 0.94 25.02 17.67
N LYS A 74 0.77 25.46 16.41
CA LYS A 74 -0.32 26.36 16.01
C LYS A 74 -1.70 25.74 16.17
N VAL A 75 -1.86 24.46 15.86
CA VAL A 75 -3.09 23.70 16.13
C VAL A 75 -3.36 23.65 17.64
N ALA A 76 -2.36 23.34 18.47
CA ALA A 76 -2.54 23.33 19.92
C ALA A 76 -2.90 24.72 20.46
N ASP A 77 -2.24 25.78 19.97
CA ASP A 77 -2.53 27.17 20.34
C ASP A 77 -3.96 27.59 19.95
N HIS A 78 -4.44 27.13 18.78
CA HIS A 78 -5.80 27.37 18.33
C HIS A 78 -6.82 26.83 19.34
N PHE A 79 -6.69 25.57 19.78
CA PHE A 79 -7.60 25.04 20.80
C PHE A 79 -7.45 25.72 22.17
N ARG A 80 -6.23 26.13 22.56
CA ARG A 80 -6.02 26.90 23.81
C ARG A 80 -6.69 28.26 23.80
N LYS A 81 -6.81 28.91 22.65
CA LYS A 81 -7.54 30.18 22.51
C LYS A 81 -9.04 29.95 22.59
N ARG A 82 -9.54 28.94 21.88
CA ARG A 82 -10.97 28.58 21.85
C ARG A 82 -11.51 28.20 23.24
N GLY A 83 -10.73 27.51 24.06
CA GLY A 83 -11.12 27.19 25.44
C GLY A 83 -11.16 28.40 26.40
N ARG A 84 -10.57 29.55 26.01
CA ARG A 84 -10.57 30.79 26.82
C ARG A 84 -11.63 31.80 26.39
N GLU A 85 -12.19 31.65 25.20
CA GLU A 85 -13.18 32.56 24.64
C GLU A 85 -14.56 31.90 24.75
N PRO A 86 -15.43 32.33 25.69
CA PRO A 86 -16.81 31.87 25.72
C PRO A 86 -17.45 32.24 24.37
N LEU A 87 -18.12 31.26 23.74
CA LEU A 87 -18.81 31.41 22.46
C LEU A 87 -19.75 32.63 22.48
N LEU A 88 -19.26 33.76 22.02
CA LEU A 88 -20.04 34.95 21.73
C LEU A 88 -19.94 35.22 20.23
N TYR A 89 -20.58 34.37 19.42
CA TYR A 89 -20.85 34.70 18.02
C TYR A 89 -22.02 33.86 17.49
N ASP A 90 -23.23 34.44 17.53
CA ASP A 90 -24.34 34.12 16.63
C ASP A 90 -24.09 34.91 15.34
N GLU A 91 -23.26 34.39 14.44
CA GLU A 91 -23.22 34.84 13.04
C GLU A 91 -23.39 33.60 12.16
N PRO A 92 -24.39 33.56 11.27
CA PRO A 92 -24.59 32.42 10.39
C PRO A 92 -23.39 32.31 9.43
N PRO A 93 -22.78 31.12 9.25
CA PRO A 93 -21.62 30.98 8.38
C PRO A 93 -22.01 31.27 6.94
N ASP A 94 -21.26 32.18 6.31
CA ASP A 94 -21.35 32.45 4.89
C ASP A 94 -21.02 31.17 4.11
N GLN A 95 -21.89 30.82 3.17
CA GLN A 95 -21.93 29.50 2.55
C GLN A 95 -20.84 29.37 1.47
N ALA A 96 -19.61 29.05 1.90
CA ALA A 96 -18.64 28.45 1.00
C ALA A 96 -19.13 27.05 0.56
N ALA A 97 -19.08 26.80 -0.76
CA ALA A 97 -19.60 25.59 -1.40
C ALA A 97 -19.15 24.29 -0.68
N PRO A 98 -20.04 23.30 -0.51
CA PRO A 98 -19.72 22.09 0.22
C PRO A 98 -18.79 21.19 -0.61
N ASP A 99 -17.51 21.17 -0.26
CA ASP A 99 -16.69 19.99 -0.48
C ASP A 99 -17.23 18.87 0.42
N SER A 100 -17.72 17.77 -0.18
CA SER A 100 -18.42 16.65 0.49
C SER A 100 -17.69 16.14 1.74
N ALA A 101 -16.37 16.01 1.69
CA ALA A 101 -15.56 15.57 2.82
C ALA A 101 -15.61 16.51 4.06
N SER A 102 -16.19 17.72 3.95
CA SER A 102 -16.39 18.68 5.05
C SER A 102 -17.62 18.38 5.86
N SER A 103 -18.68 18.04 5.14
CA SER A 103 -19.92 17.62 5.76
C SER A 103 -19.63 16.36 6.58
N ASP A 104 -18.89 15.42 6.00
CA ASP A 104 -18.58 14.13 6.62
C ASP A 104 -17.84 14.29 7.96
N ALA A 105 -16.84 15.17 8.06
CA ALA A 105 -16.11 15.38 9.31
C ALA A 105 -16.98 16.04 10.41
N ARG A 106 -17.80 17.04 10.06
CA ARG A 106 -18.71 17.69 11.02
C ARG A 106 -19.85 16.78 11.42
N GLU A 107 -20.35 15.98 10.49
CA GLU A 107 -21.37 14.97 10.73
C GLU A 107 -20.83 13.85 11.63
N LEU A 108 -19.60 13.40 11.38
CA LEU A 108 -18.90 12.45 12.23
C LEU A 108 -18.74 13.01 13.65
N MET A 109 -18.33 14.26 13.81
CA MET A 109 -18.20 14.89 15.14
C MET A 109 -19.54 14.99 15.86
N ARG A 110 -20.60 15.47 15.19
CA ARG A 110 -21.96 15.49 15.75
C ARG A 110 -22.46 14.11 16.14
N TRP A 111 -22.10 13.08 15.36
CA TRP A 111 -22.45 11.71 15.66
C TRP A 111 -21.64 11.17 16.85
N VAL A 112 -20.34 11.49 16.96
CA VAL A 112 -19.50 11.11 18.11
C VAL A 112 -20.01 11.75 19.39
N GLU A 113 -20.40 13.03 19.35
CA GLU A 113 -21.00 13.74 20.48
C GLU A 113 -22.30 13.10 20.95
N LYS A 114 -23.15 12.63 20.04
CA LYS A 114 -24.39 11.90 20.36
C LYS A 114 -24.14 10.54 21.01
N GLU A 115 -23.02 9.90 20.71
CA GLU A 115 -22.63 8.61 21.27
C GLU A 115 -21.79 8.74 22.56
N LEU A 116 -21.60 9.96 23.07
CA LEU A 116 -20.95 10.15 24.37
C LEU A 116 -21.82 9.56 25.50
N PRO A 117 -21.20 8.94 26.52
CA PRO A 117 -21.94 8.53 27.71
C PRO A 117 -22.51 9.75 28.45
N ASP A 118 -23.71 9.58 29.00
CA ASP A 118 -24.38 10.59 29.82
C ASP A 118 -23.44 11.10 30.93
N GLY A 119 -23.19 12.40 30.93
CA GLY A 119 -22.32 13.05 31.89
C GLY A 119 -21.98 14.47 31.47
N ASP A 120 -22.23 15.41 32.37
CA ASP A 120 -21.99 16.85 32.19
C ASP A 120 -20.54 17.15 31.74
N GLN A 121 -19.60 16.36 32.24
CA GLN A 121 -18.17 16.53 32.00
C GLN A 121 -17.64 15.66 30.83
N THR A 122 -18.48 14.89 30.15
CA THR A 122 -18.00 14.00 29.08
C THR A 122 -17.62 14.80 27.83
N ALA A 123 -18.34 15.89 27.54
CA ALA A 123 -18.03 16.81 26.45
C ALA A 123 -16.63 17.43 26.62
N ASP A 124 -16.31 18.00 27.79
CA ASP A 124 -14.96 18.52 28.06
C ASP A 124 -13.90 17.42 27.93
N THR A 125 -14.22 16.19 28.35
CA THR A 125 -13.28 15.06 28.22
C THR A 125 -12.99 14.72 26.76
N LEU A 126 -14.02 14.80 25.89
CA LEU A 126 -13.85 14.63 24.44
C LEU A 126 -13.00 15.77 23.87
N GLU A 127 -13.26 17.01 24.29
CA GLU A 127 -12.46 18.17 23.88
C GLU A 127 -10.99 18.01 24.27
N TRP A 128 -10.69 17.57 25.49
CA TRP A 128 -9.31 17.30 25.92
C TRP A 128 -8.65 16.19 25.08
N MET A 129 -9.40 15.18 24.66
CA MET A 129 -8.90 14.14 23.76
C MET A 129 -8.56 14.69 22.37
N LEU A 130 -9.37 15.62 21.85
CA LEU A 130 -9.09 16.30 20.58
C LEU A 130 -7.84 17.19 20.70
N ARG A 131 -7.74 17.97 21.78
CA ARG A 131 -6.57 18.81 22.11
C ARG A 131 -5.29 17.99 22.23
N GLU A 132 -5.36 16.83 22.87
CA GLU A 132 -4.24 15.90 22.98
C GLU A 132 -3.85 15.29 21.61
N GLY A 133 -4.83 14.91 20.79
CA GLY A 133 -4.60 14.45 19.41
C GLY A 133 -3.99 15.52 18.50
N ALA A 134 -4.29 16.79 18.78
CA ALA A 134 -3.67 17.97 18.19
C ALA A 134 -2.21 18.18 18.63
N GLY A 135 -1.74 17.47 19.67
CA GLY A 135 -0.37 17.51 20.16
C GLY A 135 -0.18 18.25 21.48
N GLU A 136 -1.27 18.69 22.13
CA GLU A 136 -1.19 19.26 23.46
C GLU A 136 -0.95 18.18 24.53
N LYS A 137 -0.10 18.47 25.51
CA LYS A 137 0.14 17.53 26.62
C LYS A 137 -1.01 17.59 27.62
N LEU A 138 -1.47 16.44 28.11
CA LEU A 138 -2.55 16.36 29.11
C LEU A 138 -2.19 17.11 30.41
N GLU A 139 -0.91 17.25 30.74
CA GLU A 139 -0.44 18.03 31.89
C GLU A 139 -0.67 19.53 31.69
N THR A 140 -0.53 20.03 30.46
CA THR A 140 -0.82 21.43 30.11
C THR A 140 -2.32 21.69 30.20
N ILE A 141 -3.12 20.81 29.61
CA ILE A 141 -4.59 20.86 29.69
C ILE A 141 -5.03 20.87 31.17
N ALA A 142 -4.49 19.97 32.00
CA ALA A 142 -4.81 19.93 33.42
C ALA A 142 -4.52 21.24 34.17
N LYS A 143 -3.41 21.92 33.86
CA LYS A 143 -3.08 23.21 34.45
C LYS A 143 -4.06 24.31 34.04
N GLU A 144 -4.47 24.32 32.78
CA GLU A 144 -5.39 25.34 32.24
C GLU A 144 -6.81 25.16 32.75
N GLU A 145 -7.29 23.91 32.80
CA GLU A 145 -8.61 23.55 33.32
C GLU A 145 -8.67 23.63 34.87
N ASN A 146 -7.55 23.95 35.52
CA ASN A 146 -7.39 23.97 36.98
C ASN A 146 -7.78 22.63 37.64
N LEU A 147 -7.37 21.52 37.02
CA LEU A 147 -7.65 20.16 37.46
C LEU A 147 -6.36 19.37 37.75
N PRO A 148 -6.37 18.40 38.69
CA PRO A 148 -5.24 17.51 38.89
C PRO A 148 -4.95 16.67 37.62
N ALA A 149 -3.70 16.65 37.16
CA ALA A 149 -3.28 15.86 35.99
C ALA A 149 -3.72 14.38 36.03
N PRO A 150 -3.67 13.67 37.18
CA PRO A 150 -4.20 12.31 37.26
C PRO A 150 -5.69 12.20 36.91
N ARG A 151 -6.50 13.21 37.24
CA ARG A 151 -7.95 13.24 36.97
C ARG A 151 -8.23 13.37 35.48
N VAL A 152 -7.52 14.26 34.80
CA VAL A 152 -7.60 14.43 33.33
C VAL A 152 -7.23 13.12 32.63
N ARG A 153 -6.06 12.54 32.97
CA ARG A 153 -5.62 11.24 32.39
C ARG A 153 -6.63 10.12 32.64
N GLN A 154 -7.21 10.05 33.84
CA GLN A 154 -8.19 9.03 34.17
C GLN A 154 -9.48 9.20 33.37
N ARG A 155 -10.00 10.43 33.23
CA ARG A 155 -11.19 10.72 32.42
C ARG A 155 -10.96 10.36 30.95
N VAL A 156 -9.87 10.83 30.37
CA VAL A 156 -9.46 10.50 28.99
C VAL A 156 -9.33 9.00 28.78
N SER A 157 -8.65 8.29 29.69
CA SER A 157 -8.49 6.83 29.62
C SER A 157 -9.83 6.09 29.66
N ARG A 158 -10.75 6.52 30.55
CA ARG A 158 -12.11 5.95 30.63
C ARG A 158 -12.88 6.17 29.34
N LEU A 159 -12.86 7.38 28.79
CA LEU A 159 -13.56 7.69 27.55
C LEU A 159 -13.00 6.92 26.35
N ARG A 160 -11.66 6.78 26.23
CA ARG A 160 -11.05 5.89 25.23
C ARG A 160 -11.49 4.44 25.37
N ARG A 161 -11.60 3.93 26.60
CA ARG A 161 -12.06 2.56 26.85
C ARG A 161 -13.54 2.38 26.51
N TYR A 162 -14.36 3.39 26.75
CA TYR A 162 -15.76 3.42 26.35
C TYR A 162 -15.89 3.28 24.83
N PHE A 163 -15.21 4.14 24.05
CA PHE A 163 -15.22 4.04 22.59
C PHE A 163 -14.66 2.71 22.10
N ARG A 164 -13.54 2.22 22.65
CA ARG A 164 -12.99 0.92 22.22
C ARG A 164 -13.98 -0.22 22.42
N THR A 165 -14.71 -0.25 23.53
CA THR A 165 -15.71 -1.29 23.82
C THR A 165 -16.92 -1.16 22.90
N ARG A 166 -17.45 0.06 22.74
CA ARG A 166 -18.66 0.34 21.97
C ARG A 166 -18.50 0.03 20.48
N TRP A 167 -17.27 0.09 19.97
CA TRP A 167 -16.95 -0.09 18.55
C TRP A 167 -16.17 -1.36 18.25
N ALA A 168 -15.88 -2.18 19.26
CA ALA A 168 -15.13 -3.42 19.09
C ALA A 168 -15.77 -4.33 18.03
N ALA A 169 -17.10 -4.44 18.01
CA ALA A 169 -17.83 -5.23 17.04
C ALA A 169 -17.73 -4.66 15.61
N ALA A 170 -17.91 -3.35 15.43
CA ALA A 170 -17.78 -2.70 14.13
C ALA A 170 -16.35 -2.81 13.58
N ALA A 171 -15.34 -2.62 14.43
CA ALA A 171 -13.93 -2.80 14.07
C ALA A 171 -13.62 -4.26 13.70
N ALA A 172 -14.19 -5.25 14.40
CA ALA A 172 -14.02 -6.66 14.06
C ALA A 172 -14.67 -7.02 12.71
N VAL A 173 -15.88 -6.52 12.44
CA VAL A 173 -16.55 -6.70 11.14
C VAL A 173 -15.74 -6.07 10.02
N LEU A 174 -15.25 -4.84 10.21
CA LEU A 174 -14.39 -4.17 9.23
C LEU A 174 -13.09 -4.96 8.99
N ALA A 175 -12.44 -5.45 10.05
CA ALA A 175 -11.24 -6.28 9.92
C ALA A 175 -11.52 -7.57 9.14
N VAL A 176 -12.65 -8.24 9.39
CA VAL A 176 -13.09 -9.41 8.62
C VAL A 176 -13.36 -9.03 7.17
N ALA A 177 -14.04 -7.92 6.90
CA ALA A 177 -14.30 -7.45 5.54
C ALA A 177 -13.02 -7.10 4.80
N ILE A 178 -12.03 -6.51 5.47
CA ILE A 178 -10.69 -6.25 4.91
C ILE A 178 -9.97 -7.56 4.61
N VAL A 179 -10.02 -8.55 5.52
CA VAL A 179 -9.42 -9.87 5.29
C VAL A 179 -10.10 -10.59 4.13
N ILE A 180 -11.43 -10.56 4.04
CA ILE A 180 -12.19 -11.13 2.92
C ILE A 180 -11.88 -10.38 1.63
N GLY A 181 -11.84 -9.04 1.65
CA GLY A 181 -11.49 -8.24 0.48
C GLY A 181 -10.07 -8.53 0.02
N PHE A 182 -9.10 -8.58 0.94
CA PHE A 182 -7.73 -8.99 0.66
C PHE A 182 -7.67 -10.42 0.13
N TRP A 183 -8.42 -11.35 0.71
CA TRP A 183 -8.49 -12.72 0.24
C TRP A 183 -9.08 -12.80 -1.16
N LEU A 184 -10.22 -12.16 -1.44
CA LEU A 184 -10.83 -12.06 -2.77
C LEU A 184 -9.91 -11.40 -3.80
N PHE A 185 -9.12 -10.40 -3.40
CA PHE A 185 -8.20 -9.69 -4.29
C PHE A 185 -6.87 -10.44 -4.49
N SER A 186 -6.45 -11.19 -3.48
CA SER A 186 -5.18 -11.94 -3.47
C SER A 186 -5.36 -13.40 -3.85
N THR A 187 -6.59 -13.92 -3.91
CA THR A 187 -6.85 -15.20 -4.56
C THR A 187 -6.49 -15.00 -6.02
N PRO A 188 -5.41 -15.64 -6.53
CA PRO A 188 -5.17 -15.63 -7.96
C PRO A 188 -6.44 -16.21 -8.57
N GLN A 189 -7.13 -15.41 -9.39
CA GLN A 189 -8.21 -15.94 -10.20
C GLN A 189 -7.60 -17.11 -10.95
N ALA A 190 -8.05 -18.33 -10.64
CA ALA A 190 -7.69 -19.48 -11.44
C ALA A 190 -7.97 -19.03 -12.87
N PRO A 191 -6.98 -19.08 -13.78
CA PRO A 191 -7.24 -18.72 -15.16
C PRO A 191 -8.53 -19.45 -15.55
N PRO A 192 -9.48 -18.75 -16.20
CA PRO A 192 -10.75 -19.38 -16.60
C PRO A 192 -10.41 -20.74 -17.18
N PRO A 193 -11.12 -21.83 -16.78
CA PRO A 193 -10.71 -23.19 -17.10
C PRO A 193 -10.33 -23.19 -18.55
N VAL A 194 -9.03 -23.31 -18.80
CA VAL A 194 -8.50 -23.29 -20.15
C VAL A 194 -9.23 -24.44 -20.78
N ALA A 195 -10.17 -24.12 -21.66
CA ALA A 195 -10.75 -25.11 -22.53
C ALA A 195 -9.53 -25.82 -23.07
N ILE A 196 -9.43 -27.13 -22.82
CA ILE A 196 -8.42 -27.96 -23.44
C ILE A 196 -8.80 -27.94 -24.93
N THR A 197 -8.50 -26.83 -25.60
CA THR A 197 -8.24 -26.83 -27.02
C THR A 197 -7.10 -27.83 -27.14
N PRO A 198 -7.27 -28.91 -27.92
CA PRO A 198 -6.15 -29.80 -28.17
C PRO A 198 -4.99 -28.91 -28.60
N GLU A 199 -3.91 -28.97 -27.82
CA GLU A 199 -2.68 -28.27 -28.07
C GLU A 199 -2.28 -28.64 -29.50
N THR A 200 -2.62 -27.74 -30.42
CA THR A 200 -2.22 -27.87 -31.80
C THR A 200 -0.73 -27.59 -31.71
N GLU A 201 0.09 -28.60 -31.98
CA GLU A 201 1.51 -28.39 -32.32
C GLU A 201 1.58 -27.08 -33.10
N PRO A 202 2.44 -26.11 -32.72
CA PRO A 202 2.50 -24.84 -33.41
C PRO A 202 2.80 -25.13 -34.88
N GLN A 203 1.75 -25.09 -35.72
CA GLN A 203 1.88 -25.27 -37.14
C GLN A 203 2.75 -24.11 -37.61
N GLN A 204 4.01 -24.41 -37.90
CA GLN A 204 5.00 -23.41 -38.27
C GLN A 204 4.48 -22.71 -39.53
N HIS A 205 4.14 -21.42 -39.41
CA HIS A 205 3.60 -20.69 -40.54
C HIS A 205 4.77 -20.34 -41.50
N PRO A 206 4.71 -20.70 -42.79
CA PRO A 206 5.84 -20.53 -43.71
C PRO A 206 6.28 -19.08 -43.86
N GLU A 207 5.37 -18.11 -43.70
CA GLU A 207 5.73 -16.68 -43.71
C GLU A 207 6.60 -16.28 -42.51
N GLU A 208 6.36 -16.86 -41.34
CA GLU A 208 7.10 -16.53 -40.13
C GLU A 208 8.51 -17.11 -40.18
N LEU A 209 8.67 -18.33 -40.71
CA LEU A 209 9.99 -18.90 -40.98
C LEU A 209 10.81 -18.04 -41.94
N ARG A 210 10.19 -17.47 -42.99
CA ARG A 210 10.90 -16.55 -43.91
C ARG A 210 11.33 -15.24 -43.24
N LYS A 211 10.52 -14.70 -42.31
CA LYS A 211 10.90 -13.51 -41.54
C LYS A 211 12.10 -13.81 -40.64
N GLN A 212 12.10 -14.97 -39.99
CA GLN A 212 13.23 -15.41 -39.17
C GLN A 212 14.48 -15.65 -40.02
N ALA A 213 14.34 -16.28 -41.19
CA ALA A 213 15.43 -16.50 -42.14
C ALA A 213 16.05 -15.18 -42.59
N ARG A 214 15.22 -14.19 -42.97
CA ARG A 214 15.68 -12.84 -43.34
C ARG A 214 16.50 -12.18 -42.23
N ARG A 215 16.00 -12.21 -40.99
CA ARG A 215 16.73 -11.68 -39.83
C ARG A 215 18.06 -12.40 -39.63
N ALA A 216 18.12 -13.72 -39.83
CA ALA A 216 19.37 -14.46 -39.74
C ALA A 216 20.36 -14.03 -40.83
N CYS A 217 19.90 -13.83 -42.07
CA CYS A 217 20.72 -13.29 -43.16
C CYS A 217 21.22 -11.86 -42.88
N GLU A 218 20.36 -10.97 -42.38
CA GLU A 218 20.72 -9.60 -41.99
C GLU A 218 21.78 -9.55 -40.89
N ASN A 219 21.81 -10.55 -40.01
CA ASN A 219 22.79 -10.70 -38.94
C ASN A 219 24.02 -11.54 -39.36
N GLU A 220 24.25 -11.73 -40.67
CA GLU A 220 25.37 -12.49 -41.24
C GLU A 220 25.44 -13.97 -40.79
N GLN A 221 24.34 -14.53 -40.29
CA GLN A 221 24.23 -15.94 -39.90
C GLN A 221 23.89 -16.80 -41.13
N TRP A 222 24.77 -16.81 -42.13
CA TRP A 222 24.51 -17.34 -43.47
C TRP A 222 23.98 -18.78 -43.47
N ARG A 223 24.60 -19.68 -42.69
CA ARG A 223 24.16 -21.09 -42.59
C ARG A 223 22.77 -21.23 -41.97
N ARG A 224 22.48 -20.45 -40.92
CA ARG A 224 21.17 -20.49 -40.24
C ARG A 224 20.08 -19.92 -41.12
N CYS A 225 20.39 -18.87 -41.88
CA CYS A 225 19.48 -18.29 -42.86
C CYS A 225 19.05 -19.32 -43.92
N LEU A 226 19.99 -20.06 -44.51
CA LEU A 226 19.69 -21.08 -45.52
C LEU A 226 18.80 -22.21 -44.96
N VAL A 227 19.10 -22.71 -43.75
CA VAL A 227 18.31 -23.75 -43.09
C VAL A 227 16.85 -23.31 -42.89
N LEU A 228 16.64 -22.09 -42.38
CA LEU A 228 15.28 -21.57 -42.16
C LEU A 228 14.52 -21.34 -43.48
N TYR A 229 15.21 -20.97 -44.56
CA TYR A 229 14.58 -20.88 -45.88
C TYR A 229 14.24 -22.25 -46.46
N ASP A 230 15.04 -23.29 -46.21
CA ASP A 230 14.74 -24.66 -46.64
C ASP A 230 13.55 -25.24 -45.87
N GLU A 231 13.46 -24.99 -44.55
CA GLU A 231 12.29 -25.31 -43.73
C GLU A 231 11.03 -24.58 -44.25
N ALA A 232 11.13 -23.29 -44.56
CA ALA A 232 10.02 -22.53 -45.13
C ALA A 232 9.59 -23.04 -46.51
N LYS A 233 10.55 -23.46 -47.35
CA LYS A 233 10.30 -24.03 -48.67
C LYS A 233 9.60 -25.38 -48.60
N ALA A 234 9.96 -26.22 -47.62
CA ALA A 234 9.32 -27.51 -47.39
C ALA A 234 7.81 -27.37 -47.09
N LEU A 235 7.40 -26.23 -46.53
CA LEU A 235 6.01 -25.91 -46.21
C LEU A 235 5.30 -25.12 -47.31
N ASP A 236 6.00 -24.25 -48.04
CA ASP A 236 5.47 -23.49 -49.18
C ASP A 236 6.57 -23.18 -50.20
N GLU A 237 6.63 -24.04 -51.22
CA GLU A 237 7.56 -23.93 -52.35
C GLU A 237 7.38 -22.63 -53.14
N LYS A 238 6.16 -22.09 -53.25
CA LYS A 238 5.90 -20.88 -54.03
C LYS A 238 6.57 -19.67 -53.40
N GLY A 239 6.58 -19.59 -52.07
CA GLY A 239 7.24 -18.48 -51.37
C GLY A 239 8.77 -18.48 -51.50
N ASP A 240 9.40 -19.60 -51.85
CA ASP A 240 10.85 -19.65 -52.15
C ASP A 240 11.18 -18.88 -53.44
N SER A 241 10.23 -18.77 -54.37
CA SER A 241 10.41 -18.05 -55.64
C SER A 241 10.36 -16.52 -55.51
N LEU A 242 10.04 -15.98 -54.33
CA LEU A 242 9.99 -14.53 -54.09
C LEU A 242 11.36 -13.89 -54.34
N PRO A 243 11.45 -12.75 -55.08
CA PRO A 243 12.73 -12.12 -55.42
C PRO A 243 13.62 -11.81 -54.21
N ALA A 244 12.98 -11.44 -53.08
CA ALA A 244 13.67 -11.11 -51.86
C ALA A 244 14.32 -12.34 -51.19
N VAL A 245 13.70 -13.52 -51.28
CA VAL A 245 14.24 -14.79 -50.76
C VAL A 245 15.41 -15.26 -51.62
N GLN A 246 15.28 -15.16 -52.95
CA GLN A 246 16.35 -15.53 -53.88
C GLN A 246 17.58 -14.62 -53.75
N ALA A 247 17.37 -13.32 -53.50
CA ALA A 247 18.45 -12.39 -53.20
C ALA A 247 19.21 -12.78 -51.93
N ASP A 248 18.48 -13.07 -50.84
CA ASP A 248 19.06 -13.47 -49.56
C ASP A 248 19.83 -14.79 -49.67
N ARG A 249 19.26 -15.81 -50.35
CA ARG A 249 19.94 -17.10 -50.61
C ARG A 249 21.23 -16.89 -51.41
N LYS A 250 21.18 -16.08 -52.47
CA LYS A 250 22.36 -15.78 -53.29
C LYS A 250 23.45 -15.08 -52.46
N ALA A 251 23.08 -14.10 -51.65
CA ALA A 251 24.01 -13.41 -50.77
C ALA A 251 24.66 -14.38 -49.76
N ALA A 252 23.87 -15.25 -49.13
CA ALA A 252 24.36 -16.26 -48.20
C ALA A 252 25.33 -17.25 -48.86
N HIS A 253 25.01 -17.76 -50.06
CA HIS A 253 25.93 -18.65 -50.79
C HIS A 253 27.23 -17.94 -51.17
N GLN A 254 27.19 -16.70 -51.67
CA GLN A 254 28.38 -15.93 -52.00
C GLN A 254 29.24 -15.62 -50.77
N ALA A 255 28.63 -15.35 -49.62
CA ALA A 255 29.35 -15.13 -48.37
C ALA A 255 30.06 -16.40 -47.89
N ILE A 256 29.37 -17.55 -47.94
CA ILE A 256 29.97 -18.85 -47.61
C ILE A 256 31.11 -19.20 -48.57
N GLU A 257 30.95 -18.96 -49.87
CA GLU A 257 32.02 -19.18 -50.87
C GLU A 257 33.25 -18.30 -50.61
N ARG A 258 33.06 -17.05 -50.20
CA ARG A 258 34.16 -16.13 -49.83
C ARG A 258 34.89 -16.55 -48.56
N GLU A 259 34.23 -17.23 -47.64
CA GLU A 259 34.84 -17.78 -46.43
C GLU A 259 35.73 -19.00 -46.69
N VAL A 260 35.54 -19.70 -47.83
CA VAL A 260 36.40 -20.81 -48.22
C VAL A 260 37.67 -20.26 -48.87
N PRO A 261 38.88 -20.48 -48.30
CA PRO A 261 40.12 -20.07 -48.94
C PRO A 261 40.25 -20.77 -50.30
N LEU A 262 40.44 -19.99 -51.37
CA LEU A 262 40.72 -20.52 -52.70
C LEU A 262 41.90 -21.52 -52.62
N PRO A 263 41.73 -22.78 -53.03
CA PRO A 263 42.88 -23.68 -53.15
C PRO A 263 43.81 -23.17 -54.26
N PRO A 264 45.14 -23.26 -54.10
CA PRO A 264 46.07 -22.93 -55.19
C PRO A 264 45.86 -23.87 -56.38
N PRO A 265 46.09 -23.43 -57.63
CA PRO A 265 45.79 -24.23 -58.81
C PRO A 265 46.75 -25.42 -58.96
N THR A 266 46.13 -26.60 -59.04
CA THR A 266 46.49 -27.81 -59.82
C THR A 266 47.85 -28.47 -59.55
N THR A 267 47.86 -29.76 -59.19
CA THR A 267 48.32 -30.86 -60.07
C THR A 267 48.09 -32.24 -59.43
N SER A 268 47.38 -33.10 -60.17
CA SER A 268 47.68 -34.52 -60.44
C SER A 268 48.50 -35.31 -59.41
N LYS A 269 47.90 -36.36 -58.83
CA LYS A 269 48.26 -37.76 -59.14
C LYS A 269 47.25 -38.73 -58.49
N LEU A 270 46.53 -39.48 -59.32
CA LEU A 270 45.81 -40.69 -58.93
C LEU A 270 46.83 -41.81 -58.64
N GLU A 271 46.64 -42.55 -57.55
CA GLU A 271 46.98 -43.97 -57.50
C GLU A 271 46.09 -44.70 -56.47
N PRO A 272 45.37 -45.77 -56.86
CA PRO A 272 44.49 -46.55 -55.97
C PRO A 272 45.08 -47.92 -55.63
N THR A 273 44.72 -48.50 -54.47
CA THR A 273 44.41 -49.93 -54.18
C THR A 273 44.49 -50.22 -52.66
N PRO A 274 44.01 -51.38 -52.14
CA PRO A 274 42.80 -52.13 -52.47
C PRO A 274 42.03 -52.64 -51.22
N ILE A 275 40.80 -53.12 -51.48
CA ILE A 275 39.87 -53.81 -50.58
C ILE A 275 40.35 -55.24 -50.30
N GLN A 276 40.17 -55.74 -49.07
CA GLN A 276 40.08 -57.17 -48.79
C GLN A 276 38.86 -57.47 -47.90
N ASP A 277 37.94 -58.24 -48.47
CA ASP A 277 36.94 -59.06 -47.81
C ASP A 277 37.62 -60.26 -47.14
N ASP A 278 37.09 -60.70 -45.99
CA ASP A 278 37.04 -62.12 -45.62
C ASP A 278 35.91 -62.34 -44.60
N SER A 279 35.06 -63.31 -44.93
CA SER A 279 33.90 -63.78 -44.18
C SER A 279 34.26 -64.89 -43.18
N ASP A 280 33.46 -65.00 -42.12
CA ASP A 280 32.80 -66.23 -41.62
C ASP A 280 32.84 -66.51 -40.10
N SER A 281 31.69 -67.07 -39.67
CA SER A 281 31.38 -67.87 -38.48
C SER A 281 30.84 -67.22 -37.19
N GLU A 282 29.52 -67.35 -37.08
CA GLU A 282 28.75 -68.04 -36.00
C GLU A 282 28.61 -67.44 -34.59
N ALA A 283 27.42 -66.83 -34.41
CA ALA A 283 26.37 -67.19 -33.47
C ALA A 283 26.73 -67.66 -32.04
N LYS A 284 26.40 -66.80 -31.07
CA LYS A 284 25.81 -67.25 -29.80
C LYS A 284 24.76 -66.24 -29.32
N ALA A 285 23.57 -66.76 -29.08
CA ALA A 285 22.42 -66.05 -28.53
C ALA A 285 22.62 -65.74 -27.05
N ASP A 286 22.19 -64.56 -26.61
CA ASP A 286 21.88 -64.30 -25.21
C ASP A 286 20.58 -63.49 -25.13
N ASP A 287 19.64 -64.08 -24.40
CA ASP A 287 18.26 -63.67 -24.23
C ASP A 287 18.15 -63.06 -22.83
N THR A 288 17.91 -61.74 -22.72
CA THR A 288 17.38 -61.17 -21.48
C THR A 288 16.60 -59.89 -21.78
N ARG A 289 15.27 -60.04 -21.77
CA ARG A 289 14.27 -58.96 -21.71
C ARG A 289 14.05 -58.53 -20.25
N PRO A 290 14.03 -57.22 -19.90
CA PRO A 290 13.55 -56.79 -18.58
C PRO A 290 12.03 -56.68 -18.51
N ALA A 291 11.47 -57.15 -17.38
CA ALA A 291 10.06 -57.16 -17.03
C ALA A 291 9.51 -55.78 -16.57
N PRO A 292 8.19 -55.55 -16.61
CA PRO A 292 7.56 -54.27 -16.25
C PRO A 292 7.32 -54.12 -14.73
N PRO A 293 7.31 -52.88 -14.18
CA PRO A 293 7.06 -52.65 -12.76
C PRO A 293 5.58 -52.75 -12.38
N THR A 294 5.38 -53.35 -11.21
CA THR A 294 4.12 -53.68 -10.56
C THR A 294 3.45 -52.50 -9.84
N LYS A 295 2.11 -52.52 -9.94
CA LYS A 295 1.04 -51.81 -9.23
C LYS A 295 1.37 -51.17 -7.86
N ALA A 296 0.97 -49.90 -7.73
CA ALA A 296 0.89 -49.13 -6.49
C ALA A 296 -0.37 -49.48 -5.65
N PRO A 297 -0.32 -49.40 -4.30
CA PRO A 297 -1.47 -49.57 -3.42
C PRO A 297 -2.34 -48.29 -3.28
N PRO A 298 -3.63 -48.42 -2.84
CA PRO A 298 -4.64 -47.35 -2.87
C PRO A 298 -4.56 -46.34 -1.70
N PRO A 299 -5.24 -45.17 -1.83
CA PRO A 299 -5.14 -44.07 -0.87
C PRO A 299 -6.00 -44.26 0.39
N VAL A 300 -5.44 -43.93 1.55
CA VAL A 300 -6.15 -43.87 2.84
C VAL A 300 -6.68 -42.44 3.06
N LYS A 301 -7.98 -42.34 3.37
CA LYS A 301 -8.69 -41.08 3.66
C LYS A 301 -8.26 -40.47 5.01
N PRO A 302 -8.24 -39.14 5.16
CA PRO A 302 -8.02 -38.50 6.46
C PRO A 302 -9.32 -38.52 7.29
N THR A 303 -9.26 -39.16 8.45
CA THR A 303 -10.32 -39.19 9.46
C THR A 303 -10.24 -37.95 10.34
N ALA A 304 -11.39 -37.30 10.57
CA ALA A 304 -11.55 -36.14 11.43
C ALA A 304 -11.25 -36.44 12.90
N GLN A 305 -10.63 -35.47 13.57
CA GLN A 305 -10.34 -35.45 15.01
C GLN A 305 -11.61 -35.22 15.85
N PRO A 306 -11.60 -35.63 17.12
CA PRO A 306 -12.18 -34.82 18.18
C PRO A 306 -11.12 -34.44 19.22
N LEU A 307 -10.79 -33.15 19.27
CA LEU A 307 -10.02 -32.54 20.35
C LEU A 307 -10.92 -32.43 21.60
N ALA A 308 -10.43 -32.94 22.72
CA ALA A 308 -11.07 -32.88 24.03
C ALA A 308 -11.24 -31.42 24.54
N PRO A 309 -12.30 -31.13 25.32
CA PRO A 309 -12.58 -29.78 25.79
C PRO A 309 -11.58 -29.33 26.86
N ARG A 310 -10.94 -28.18 26.60
CA ARG A 310 -10.07 -27.50 27.56
C ARG A 310 -10.94 -26.72 28.55
N VAL A 311 -10.95 -27.18 29.81
CA VAL A 311 -11.67 -26.57 30.94
C VAL A 311 -11.12 -25.16 31.21
N ALA A 312 -12.01 -24.16 31.25
CA ALA A 312 -11.69 -22.79 31.62
C ALA A 312 -11.52 -22.65 33.15
N PRO A 313 -10.61 -21.81 33.65
CA PRO A 313 -10.56 -21.49 35.07
C PRO A 313 -11.79 -20.65 35.46
N THR A 314 -12.55 -21.16 36.42
CA THR A 314 -13.73 -20.51 37.02
C THR A 314 -13.30 -19.26 37.77
N TYR A 315 -13.66 -18.08 37.25
CA TYR A 315 -13.56 -16.82 37.98
C TYR A 315 -14.81 -16.68 38.88
N THR A 316 -14.60 -16.81 40.19
CA THR A 316 -15.60 -16.46 41.22
C THR A 316 -15.51 -14.96 41.51
N PRO A 317 -16.60 -14.18 41.34
CA PRO A 317 -16.63 -12.80 41.81
C PRO A 317 -16.63 -12.78 43.35
N PRO A 318 -15.92 -11.85 44.01
CA PRO A 318 -16.01 -11.71 45.45
C PRO A 318 -17.44 -11.31 45.87
N SER A 319 -17.97 -12.12 46.78
CA SER A 319 -19.22 -11.95 47.50
C SER A 319 -19.43 -10.51 47.98
N SER A 320 -20.55 -9.91 47.60
CA SER A 320 -21.04 -8.66 48.17
C SER A 320 -21.41 -8.91 49.64
N ASN A 321 -20.49 -8.64 50.55
CA ASN A 321 -20.84 -8.49 51.96
C ASN A 321 -21.69 -7.22 52.13
N LYS A 322 -22.99 -7.46 52.28
CA LYS A 322 -23.97 -6.57 52.88
C LYS A 322 -23.55 -6.25 54.33
N ALA A 323 -23.42 -4.97 54.67
CA ALA A 323 -23.88 -4.35 55.94
C ALA A 323 -23.34 -2.90 56.05
N PRO A 324 -23.95 -2.02 56.86
CA PRO A 324 -25.38 -1.73 56.97
C PRO A 324 -25.67 -0.25 56.66
N SER A 325 -26.89 0.01 56.22
CA SER A 325 -27.47 1.36 56.14
C SER A 325 -27.44 2.05 57.51
N LYS A 326 -26.62 3.10 57.65
CA LYS A 326 -26.84 4.10 58.70
C LYS A 326 -27.86 5.11 58.21
N LYS A 327 -29.07 5.01 58.79
CA LYS A 327 -30.05 6.09 58.85
C LYS A 327 -29.36 7.34 59.43
N ALA A 328 -29.42 8.45 58.70
CA ALA A 328 -29.37 9.78 59.29
C ALA A 328 -30.67 10.50 58.86
N LYS A 329 -31.46 10.81 59.88
CA LYS A 329 -32.73 11.51 59.87
C LYS A 329 -32.42 12.97 60.23
N ALA A 330 -33.27 13.89 59.76
CA ALA A 330 -33.33 15.33 60.07
C ALA A 330 -32.38 16.21 59.23
N GLY A 331 -32.82 17.32 58.63
CA GLY A 331 -34.06 18.07 58.81
C GLY A 331 -34.35 18.97 57.61
N SER A 332 -35.61 18.91 57.15
CA SER A 332 -36.26 19.90 56.31
C SER A 332 -36.75 21.03 57.23
N SER A 333 -36.15 22.21 57.12
CA SER A 333 -36.72 23.46 57.63
C SER A 333 -35.96 24.64 57.01
N PHE A 334 -36.27 24.97 55.75
CA PHE A 334 -35.91 26.29 55.22
C PHE A 334 -36.81 26.75 54.05
N GLU A 335 -38.10 26.40 54.08
CA GLU A 335 -39.03 26.85 53.02
C GLU A 335 -40.42 27.15 53.57
N SER A 336 -40.48 28.06 54.54
CA SER A 336 -41.75 28.62 55.03
C SER A 336 -41.64 30.08 55.53
N GLU A 337 -40.62 30.83 55.09
CA GLU A 337 -40.44 32.24 55.48
C GLU A 337 -40.12 33.17 54.29
N MET A 338 -40.81 32.98 53.16
CA MET A 338 -40.80 33.93 52.03
C MET A 338 -42.18 34.12 51.35
N GLN A 339 -43.29 33.88 52.07
CA GLN A 339 -44.64 34.23 51.59
C GLN A 339 -45.49 35.01 52.61
N ARG A 340 -44.86 35.84 53.44
CA ARG A 340 -45.55 36.89 54.21
C ARG A 340 -44.82 38.22 54.12
N LYS A 341 -44.78 38.79 52.92
CA LYS A 341 -44.55 40.23 52.66
C LYS A 341 -44.86 40.55 51.19
N ALA A 342 -46.12 40.39 50.81
CA ALA A 342 -46.72 41.02 49.63
C ALA A 342 -48.23 40.75 49.60
N LYS A 343 -48.97 41.28 50.58
CA LYS A 343 -50.31 41.87 50.40
C LYS A 343 -50.74 42.60 51.66
#